data_AF-A0A830HVU6-F1
#
_entry.id   AF-A0A830HVU6-F1
#
_cell.length_a   1.000
_cell.length_b   1.000
_cell.length_c   1.000
_cell.angle_alpha   90.00
_cell.angle_beta   90.00
_cell.angle_gamma   90.00
#
_symmetry.space_group_name_H-M   'P 1'
#
loop_
_entity.id
_entity.type
_entity.pdbx_description
1 polymer ?
#
loop_
_entity_poly.entity_id
_entity_poly.type
_entity_poly.pdbx_seq_one_letter_code
_entity_poly.pdbx_strand_id
1 'polypeptide(L)'
;MKVLFLDVDGVINIPAGMDPNLLENLRGVIETTGAKIVLSSDWRRTATARAEIRRILRYHNMDYISCTPCHKAFPIWRRPEEILEWIDTHNARCRKEGRPASELVEQWVAVDDRPLLAEAGGRGMVGHFVQTHMSRGITKLCAKRCVDILSEGASASAPAGAAAGGSGATSLLAAAGKPTPFKGTGASLGASTHASFSRTTSPAAQRLLVPRVGITSSPTRPSNERLTPSYARQTGAGVRYQ
;
A
#
# COMPACT_ATOMS: atom_id res chain seq x y z
N MET A 1 13.32 6.51 -0.71
CA MET A 1 12.16 6.19 0.15
C MET A 1 11.57 4.83 -0.17
N LYS A 2 10.91 4.19 0.81
CA LYS A 2 10.29 2.88 0.69
C LYS A 2 8.75 2.97 0.66
N VAL A 3 8.10 2.17 -0.18
CA VAL A 3 6.63 2.23 -0.37
C VAL A 3 5.97 0.86 -0.28
N LEU A 4 4.85 0.78 0.44
CA LEU A 4 3.95 -0.36 0.43
C LEU A 4 2.65 0.03 -0.30
N PHE A 5 2.33 -0.63 -1.40
CA PHE A 5 1.05 -0.51 -2.10
C PHE A 5 0.05 -1.49 -1.48
N LEU A 6 -1.02 -0.96 -0.91
CA LEU A 6 -1.96 -1.73 -0.08
C LEU A 6 -3.30 -1.91 -0.81
N ASP A 7 -3.67 -3.17 -1.08
CA ASP A 7 -5.10 -3.50 -1.19
C ASP A 7 -5.73 -3.67 0.20
N VAL A 8 -7.04 -3.46 0.30
CA VAL A 8 -7.80 -3.58 1.55
C VAL A 8 -8.50 -4.94 1.60
N ASP A 9 -9.32 -5.23 0.60
CA ASP A 9 -10.07 -6.48 0.53
C ASP A 9 -9.11 -7.64 0.24
N GLY A 10 -9.30 -8.76 0.95
CA GLY A 10 -8.43 -9.93 0.88
C GLY A 10 -7.06 -9.76 1.55
N VAL A 11 -6.67 -8.55 1.98
CA VAL A 11 -5.40 -8.26 2.67
C VAL A 11 -5.61 -7.97 4.15
N ILE A 12 -6.32 -6.90 4.50
CA ILE A 12 -6.65 -6.54 5.90
C ILE A 12 -8.15 -6.66 6.18
N ASN A 13 -8.98 -6.64 5.15
CA ASN A 13 -10.41 -6.93 5.23
C ASN A 13 -10.69 -8.28 4.58
N ILE A 14 -10.97 -9.30 5.38
CA ILE A 14 -11.30 -10.65 4.89
C ILE A 14 -12.82 -10.88 5.02
N PRO A 15 -13.40 -11.99 4.51
CA PRO A 15 -14.83 -12.25 4.63
C PRO A 15 -15.38 -12.25 6.07
N ALA A 16 -14.53 -12.56 7.06
CA ALA A 16 -14.87 -12.48 8.48
C ALA A 16 -14.81 -11.04 9.05
N GLY A 17 -14.50 -10.05 8.22
CA GLY A 17 -14.28 -8.66 8.58
C GLY A 17 -12.81 -8.30 8.70
N MET A 18 -12.56 -7.16 9.32
CA MET A 18 -11.21 -6.63 9.52
C MET A 18 -10.65 -7.10 10.87
N ASP A 19 -9.78 -8.09 10.82
CA ASP A 19 -9.15 -8.69 12.00
C ASP A 19 -7.98 -7.80 12.51
N PRO A 20 -7.96 -7.39 13.79
CA PRO A 20 -6.86 -6.63 14.38
C PRO A 20 -5.48 -7.27 14.17
N ASN A 21 -5.37 -8.60 14.13
CA ASN A 21 -4.09 -9.28 13.90
C ASN A 21 -3.51 -8.98 12.51
N LEU A 22 -4.36 -8.77 11.49
CA LEU A 22 -3.92 -8.40 10.15
C LEU A 22 -3.38 -6.96 10.13
N LEU A 23 -4.02 -6.06 10.88
CA LEU A 23 -3.55 -4.68 11.05
C LEU A 23 -2.24 -4.64 11.84
N GLU A 24 -2.07 -5.46 12.88
CA GLU A 24 -0.79 -5.56 13.60
C GLU A 24 0.33 -6.15 12.73
N ASN A 25 0.03 -7.14 11.87
CA ASN A 25 1.01 -7.63 10.91
C ASN A 25 1.45 -6.54 9.92
N LEU A 26 0.48 -5.78 9.37
CA LEU A 26 0.77 -4.65 8.49
C LEU A 26 1.59 -3.58 9.21
N ARG A 27 1.20 -3.22 10.44
CA ARG A 27 1.91 -2.26 11.29
C ARG A 27 3.35 -2.70 11.51
N GLY A 28 3.58 -3.97 11.81
CA GLY A 28 4.93 -4.52 11.95
C GLY A 28 5.80 -4.31 10.72
N VAL A 29 5.25 -4.45 9.50
CA VAL A 29 5.97 -4.14 8.25
C VAL A 29 6.36 -2.66 8.20
N ILE A 30 5.41 -1.76 8.50
CA ILE A 30 5.63 -0.31 8.43
C ILE A 30 6.64 0.16 9.47
N GLU A 31 6.51 -0.27 10.71
CA GLU A 31 7.44 0.09 11.80
C GLU A 31 8.86 -0.44 11.53
N THR A 32 8.98 -1.68 11.05
CA THR A 32 10.28 -2.31 10.77
C THR A 32 11.00 -1.64 9.60
N THR A 33 10.26 -1.27 8.55
CA THR A 33 10.86 -0.82 7.29
C THR A 33 10.89 0.71 7.15
N GLY A 34 10.07 1.43 7.91
CA GLY A 34 9.80 2.86 7.70
C GLY A 34 9.05 3.17 6.40
N ALA A 35 8.48 2.16 5.73
CA ALA A 35 7.78 2.34 4.46
C ALA A 35 6.54 3.23 4.60
N LYS A 36 6.20 3.95 3.53
CA LYS A 36 4.96 4.72 3.44
C LYS A 36 3.89 3.91 2.72
N ILE A 37 2.64 4.01 3.18
CA ILE A 37 1.52 3.34 2.52
C ILE A 37 1.01 4.19 1.36
N VAL A 38 0.79 3.56 0.21
CA VAL A 38 0.00 4.10 -0.90
C VAL A 38 -1.20 3.18 -1.10
N LEU A 39 -2.40 3.74 -1.07
CA LEU A 39 -3.62 2.95 -1.20
C LEU A 39 -3.81 2.53 -2.67
N SER A 40 -3.75 1.22 -2.91
CA SER A 40 -3.99 0.59 -4.21
C SER A 40 -5.13 -0.42 -4.07
N SER A 41 -6.33 0.11 -3.79
CA SER A 41 -7.54 -0.67 -3.52
C SER A 41 -8.76 -0.01 -4.15
N ASP A 42 -9.84 -0.74 -4.44
CA ASP A 42 -11.09 -0.12 -4.87
C ASP A 42 -11.69 0.82 -3.81
N TRP A 43 -11.30 0.66 -2.54
CA TRP A 43 -11.61 1.61 -1.47
C TRP A 43 -11.13 3.04 -1.76
N ARG A 44 -10.16 3.23 -2.67
CA ARG A 44 -9.72 4.57 -3.07
C ARG A 44 -10.73 5.32 -3.94
N ARG A 45 -11.75 4.66 -4.49
CA ARG A 45 -12.68 5.24 -5.47
C ARG A 45 -13.61 6.31 -4.88
N THR A 46 -14.01 6.17 -3.61
CA THR A 46 -14.96 7.09 -2.98
C THR A 46 -14.32 7.82 -1.80
N ALA A 47 -14.73 9.06 -1.55
CA ALA A 47 -14.23 9.83 -0.41
C ALA A 47 -14.58 9.17 0.93
N THR A 48 -15.77 8.58 1.03
CA THR A 48 -16.25 7.87 2.22
C THR A 48 -15.37 6.65 2.53
N ALA A 49 -15.09 5.80 1.55
CA ALA A 49 -14.24 4.63 1.76
C ALA A 49 -12.80 5.04 2.11
N ARG A 50 -12.26 6.09 1.48
CA ARG A 50 -10.95 6.67 1.84
C ARG A 50 -10.91 7.20 3.28
N ALA A 51 -11.96 7.89 3.71
CA ALA A 51 -12.05 8.40 5.08
C ALA A 51 -12.11 7.26 6.09
N GLU A 52 -12.87 6.21 5.79
CA GLU A 52 -13.00 5.05 6.66
C GLU A 52 -11.68 4.28 6.80
N ILE A 53 -11.02 3.94 5.68
CA ILE A 53 -9.74 3.24 5.77
C ILE A 53 -8.66 4.09 6.45
N ARG A 54 -8.64 5.41 6.23
CA ARG A 54 -7.73 6.31 6.94
C ARG A 54 -8.00 6.31 8.45
N ARG A 55 -9.27 6.36 8.87
CA ARG A 55 -9.67 6.31 10.28
C ARG A 55 -9.16 5.03 10.94
N ILE A 56 -9.33 3.89 10.27
CA ILE A 56 -8.87 2.58 10.73
C ILE A 56 -7.35 2.55 10.85
N LEU A 57 -6.61 2.93 9.79
CA LEU A 57 -5.15 2.92 9.82
C LEU A 57 -4.61 3.82 10.94
N ARG A 58 -5.18 5.01 11.12
CA ARG A 58 -4.77 5.96 12.17
C ARG A 58 -5.05 5.44 13.58
N TYR A 59 -6.10 4.65 13.76
CA TYR A 59 -6.36 3.97 15.04
C TYR A 59 -5.21 3.01 15.41
N HIS A 60 -4.53 2.43 14.41
CA HIS A 60 -3.33 1.60 14.59
C HIS A 60 -2.01 2.37 14.36
N ASN A 61 -2.02 3.70 14.50
CA ASN A 61 -0.84 4.57 14.31
C ASN A 61 -0.19 4.49 12.92
N MET A 62 -0.97 4.16 11.89
CA MET A 62 -0.56 4.16 10.49
C MET A 62 -1.31 5.24 9.69
N ASP A 63 -0.76 5.65 8.55
CA ASP A 63 -1.47 6.48 7.57
C ASP A 63 -0.94 6.18 6.16
N TYR A 64 -1.72 6.56 5.14
CA TYR A 64 -1.30 6.50 3.75
C TYR A 64 -1.07 7.91 3.19
N ILE A 65 -0.05 8.03 2.34
CA ILE A 65 0.39 9.33 1.79
C ILE A 65 -0.33 9.69 0.49
N SER A 66 -0.83 8.69 -0.25
CA SER A 66 -1.47 8.89 -1.55
C SER A 66 -2.30 7.67 -1.96
N CYS A 67 -2.95 7.76 -3.12
CA CYS A 67 -3.64 6.64 -3.76
C CYS A 67 -3.10 6.46 -5.17
N THR A 68 -3.07 5.23 -5.69
CA THR A 68 -2.77 5.00 -7.10
C THR A 68 -3.88 5.61 -7.99
N PRO A 69 -3.57 5.96 -9.26
CA PRO A 69 -4.59 6.33 -10.24
C PRO A 69 -5.70 5.28 -10.33
N CYS A 70 -6.85 5.71 -10.83
CA CYS A 70 -8.01 4.85 -11.05
C CYS A 70 -8.32 4.85 -12.55
N HIS A 71 -7.87 3.83 -13.27
CA HIS A 71 -8.17 3.70 -14.68
C HIS A 71 -9.65 3.38 -14.85
N LYS A 72 -10.34 4.19 -15.66
CA LYS A 72 -11.79 4.06 -15.90
C LYS A 72 -12.16 2.91 -16.85
N ALA A 73 -11.18 2.23 -17.44
CA ALA A 73 -11.38 1.26 -18.50
C ALA A 73 -11.85 -0.10 -17.95
N PHE A 74 -13.14 -0.19 -17.60
CA PHE A 74 -13.84 -1.47 -17.59
C PHE A 74 -13.75 -2.09 -18.99
N PRO A 75 -13.52 -3.41 -19.17
CA PRO A 75 -13.59 -4.49 -18.17
C PRO A 75 -12.25 -5.01 -17.64
N ILE A 76 -11.12 -4.40 -18.00
CA ILE A 76 -9.79 -4.96 -17.67
C ILE A 76 -9.26 -4.24 -16.45
N TRP A 77 -9.03 -4.98 -15.38
CA TRP A 77 -8.33 -4.44 -14.22
C TRP A 77 -6.85 -4.24 -14.55
N ARG A 78 -6.31 -3.06 -14.21
CA ARG A 78 -4.94 -2.65 -14.55
C ARG A 78 -4.15 -2.23 -13.30
N ARG A 79 -4.37 -2.93 -12.18
CA ARG A 79 -3.76 -2.61 -10.88
C ARG A 79 -2.23 -2.53 -10.94
N PRO A 80 -1.52 -3.45 -11.63
CA PRO A 80 -0.07 -3.32 -11.79
C PRO A 80 0.35 -2.03 -12.49
N GLU A 81 -0.32 -1.66 -13.58
CA GLU A 81 0.02 -0.44 -14.32
C GLU A 81 -0.29 0.81 -13.52
N GLU A 82 -1.39 0.85 -12.77
CA GLU A 82 -1.71 1.96 -11.87
C GLU A 82 -0.61 2.15 -10.80
N ILE A 83 -0.05 1.06 -10.28
CA ILE A 83 1.06 1.10 -9.33
C ILE A 83 2.33 1.65 -10.00
N LEU A 84 2.70 1.10 -11.16
CA LEU A 84 3.89 1.52 -11.90
C LEU A 84 3.79 3.00 -12.34
N GLU A 85 2.63 3.43 -12.85
CA GLU A 85 2.36 4.82 -13.22
C GLU A 85 2.50 5.76 -12.02
N TRP A 86 2.03 5.35 -10.84
CA TRP A 86 2.18 6.15 -9.63
C TRP A 86 3.66 6.34 -9.27
N ILE A 87 4.47 5.28 -9.35
CA ILE A 87 5.92 5.34 -9.06
C ILE A 87 6.61 6.29 -10.02
N ASP A 88 6.37 6.14 -11.32
CA ASP A 88 6.98 6.96 -12.36
C ASP A 88 6.59 8.43 -12.21
N THR A 89 5.31 8.70 -11.99
CA THR A 89 4.77 10.05 -11.82
C THR A 89 5.33 10.70 -10.55
N HIS A 90 5.38 9.97 -9.43
CA HIS A 90 5.94 10.48 -8.18
C HIS A 90 7.42 10.83 -8.34
N ASN A 91 8.21 9.91 -8.89
CA ASN A 91 9.65 10.12 -9.10
C ASN A 91 9.94 11.24 -10.10
N ALA A 92 9.20 11.33 -11.20
CA ALA A 92 9.32 12.41 -12.17
C ALA A 92 9.02 13.78 -11.53
N ARG A 93 7.95 13.87 -10.73
CA ARG A 93 7.62 15.08 -9.97
C ARG A 93 8.73 15.46 -9.00
N CYS A 94 9.21 14.52 -8.20
CA CYS A 94 10.30 14.77 -7.24
C CYS A 94 11.54 15.32 -7.94
N ARG A 95 11.95 14.75 -9.09
CA ARG A 95 13.08 15.27 -9.88
C ARG A 95 12.83 16.68 -10.41
N LYS A 96 11.64 16.93 -10.97
CA LYS A 96 11.24 18.24 -11.49
C LYS A 96 11.25 19.32 -10.40
N GLU A 97 10.84 18.98 -9.19
CA GLU A 97 10.84 19.86 -8.03
C GLU A 97 12.20 19.97 -7.33
N GLY A 98 13.24 19.26 -7.79
CA GLY A 98 14.55 19.26 -7.14
C GLY A 98 14.53 18.61 -5.74
N ARG A 99 13.59 17.69 -5.47
CA ARG A 99 13.52 16.94 -4.21
C ARG A 99 14.77 16.07 -4.04
N PRO A 100 15.24 15.85 -2.80
CA PRO A 100 16.40 15.01 -2.55
C PRO A 100 16.14 13.57 -3.01
N ALA A 101 17.20 12.85 -3.39
CA ALA A 101 17.13 11.46 -3.85
C ALA A 101 16.42 10.53 -2.85
N SER A 102 16.54 10.82 -1.55
CA SER A 102 15.87 10.09 -0.47
C SER A 102 14.34 10.10 -0.56
N GLU A 103 13.73 11.05 -1.27
CA GLU A 103 12.28 11.12 -1.52
C GLU A 103 11.82 10.33 -2.77
N LEU A 104 12.77 9.87 -3.61
CA LEU A 104 12.44 8.99 -4.73
C LEU A 104 12.08 7.59 -4.21
N VAL A 105 11.17 6.90 -4.88
CA VAL A 105 10.86 5.50 -4.59
C VAL A 105 12.05 4.65 -5.02
N GLU A 106 12.73 4.02 -4.06
CA GLU A 106 13.89 3.15 -4.29
C GLU A 106 13.55 1.68 -4.09
N GLN A 107 12.64 1.39 -3.16
CA GLN A 107 12.19 0.05 -2.83
C GLN A 107 10.70 0.07 -2.61
N TRP A 108 10.01 -0.95 -3.10
CA TRP A 108 8.57 -1.02 -2.95
C TRP A 108 8.07 -2.47 -2.99
N VAL A 109 6.89 -2.66 -2.41
CA VAL A 109 6.15 -3.92 -2.46
C VAL A 109 4.66 -3.65 -2.62
N ALA A 110 3.99 -4.43 -3.44
CA ALA A 110 2.54 -4.48 -3.51
C ALA A 110 2.02 -5.71 -2.75
N VAL A 111 0.97 -5.50 -1.95
CA VAL A 111 0.29 -6.55 -1.19
C VAL A 111 -1.18 -6.57 -1.59
N ASP A 112 -1.60 -7.68 -2.17
CA ASP A 112 -2.89 -7.83 -2.85
C ASP A 112 -3.33 -9.30 -2.77
N ASP A 113 -4.63 -9.60 -2.84
CA ASP A 113 -5.12 -10.98 -2.92
C ASP A 113 -5.25 -11.47 -4.36
N ARG A 114 -5.30 -10.54 -5.33
CA ARG A 114 -5.38 -10.84 -6.75
C ARG A 114 -4.04 -11.30 -7.32
N PRO A 115 -4.03 -12.10 -8.40
CA PRO A 115 -2.80 -12.56 -9.03
C PRO A 115 -2.19 -11.47 -9.93
N LEU A 116 -1.67 -10.38 -9.34
CA LEU A 116 -1.17 -9.21 -10.08
C LEU A 116 -0.11 -9.52 -11.15
N LEU A 117 0.68 -10.58 -10.97
CA LEU A 117 1.66 -11.04 -11.96
C LEU A 117 1.02 -11.53 -13.26
N ALA A 118 -0.23 -12.00 -13.21
CA ALA A 118 -0.99 -12.48 -14.36
C ALA A 118 -1.82 -11.38 -15.04
N GLU A 119 -1.84 -10.17 -14.49
CA GLU A 119 -2.58 -9.02 -15.03
C GLU A 119 -1.75 -8.20 -16.02
N ALA A 120 -2.41 -7.28 -16.74
CA ALA A 120 -1.72 -6.31 -17.58
C ALA A 120 -0.75 -5.47 -16.73
N GLY A 121 0.52 -5.38 -17.16
CA GLY A 121 1.61 -4.76 -16.41
C GLY A 121 2.28 -5.65 -15.36
N GLY A 122 1.80 -6.88 -15.14
CA GLY A 122 2.28 -7.79 -14.09
C GLY A 122 3.78 -8.11 -14.15
N ARG A 123 4.41 -8.05 -15.34
CA ARG A 123 5.88 -8.21 -15.48
C ARG A 123 6.68 -7.20 -14.66
N GLY A 124 6.18 -5.97 -14.51
CA GLY A 124 6.85 -4.93 -13.70
C GLY A 124 6.73 -5.17 -12.19
N MET A 125 5.95 -6.17 -11.76
CA MET A 125 5.74 -6.52 -10.36
C MET A 125 6.64 -7.66 -9.87
N VAL A 126 7.41 -8.29 -10.76
CA VAL A 126 8.31 -9.40 -10.41
C VAL A 126 9.33 -8.92 -9.38
N GLY A 127 9.44 -9.63 -8.25
CA GLY A 127 10.30 -9.25 -7.12
C GLY A 127 9.68 -8.22 -6.17
N HIS A 128 8.56 -7.59 -6.54
CA HIS A 128 7.92 -6.51 -5.78
C HIS A 128 6.49 -6.85 -5.35
N PHE A 129 6.10 -8.12 -5.37
CA PHE A 129 4.73 -8.54 -5.11
C PHE A 129 4.61 -9.66 -4.07
N VAL A 130 3.70 -9.47 -3.12
CA VAL A 130 3.29 -10.48 -2.15
C VAL A 130 1.79 -10.72 -2.30
N GLN A 131 1.44 -11.86 -2.89
CA GLN A 131 0.05 -12.30 -2.96
C GLN A 131 -0.41 -12.85 -1.61
N THR A 132 -1.54 -12.35 -1.12
CA THR A 132 -2.26 -12.88 0.03
C THR A 132 -3.35 -13.85 -0.41
N HIS A 133 -3.96 -14.54 0.55
CA HIS A 133 -5.14 -15.35 0.28
C HIS A 133 -6.37 -14.61 0.79
N MET A 134 -7.40 -14.46 -0.04
CA MET A 134 -8.56 -13.62 0.28
C MET A 134 -9.26 -13.93 1.62
N SER A 135 -9.22 -15.18 2.08
CA SER A 135 -9.80 -15.58 3.37
C SER A 135 -8.85 -15.51 4.58
N ARG A 136 -7.55 -15.27 4.34
CA ARG A 136 -6.51 -15.27 5.40
C ARG A 136 -5.85 -13.91 5.58
N GLY A 137 -5.85 -13.06 4.56
CA GLY A 137 -5.22 -11.75 4.65
C GLY A 137 -3.69 -11.79 4.69
N ILE A 138 -3.12 -10.68 5.16
CA ILE A 138 -1.70 -10.51 5.43
C ILE A 138 -1.30 -11.27 6.69
N THR A 139 -0.87 -12.52 6.49
CA THR A 139 -0.30 -13.35 7.57
C THR A 139 1.09 -12.85 7.99
N LYS A 140 1.61 -13.34 9.12
CA LYS A 140 3.00 -13.09 9.55
C LYS A 140 4.04 -13.45 8.49
N LEU A 141 3.81 -14.53 7.73
CA LEU A 141 4.69 -14.93 6.63
C LEU A 141 4.66 -13.92 5.47
N CYS A 142 3.46 -13.43 5.10
CA CYS A 142 3.32 -12.38 4.11
C CYS A 142 4.02 -11.10 4.56
N ALA A 143 3.82 -10.69 5.82
CA ALA A 143 4.46 -9.52 6.42
C ALA A 143 5.99 -9.65 6.39
N LYS A 144 6.55 -10.80 6.77
CA LYS A 144 7.99 -11.06 6.68
C LYS A 144 8.50 -10.89 5.24
N ARG A 145 7.81 -11.44 4.25
CA ARG A 145 8.19 -11.28 2.83
C ARG A 145 8.17 -9.82 2.38
N CYS A 146 7.21 -9.03 2.87
CA CYS A 146 7.18 -7.59 2.59
C CYS A 146 8.42 -6.89 3.18
N VAL A 147 8.79 -7.23 4.42
CA VAL A 147 10.00 -6.70 5.07
C VAL A 147 11.26 -7.07 4.30
N ASP A 148 11.37 -8.33 3.85
CA ASP A 148 12.50 -8.82 3.06
C ASP A 148 12.65 -7.97 1.78
N ILE A 149 11.60 -7.87 0.96
CA ILE A 149 11.59 -7.06 -0.29
C ILE A 149 11.95 -5.59 -0.01
N LEU A 150 11.41 -5.00 1.05
CA LEU A 150 11.66 -3.59 1.40
C LEU A 150 13.06 -3.36 2.00
N SER A 151 13.81 -4.41 2.34
CA SER A 151 15.12 -4.30 3.00
C SER A 151 16.29 -4.71 2.10
N GLU A 152 16.04 -5.44 1.01
CA GLU A 152 17.07 -5.95 0.08
C GLU A 152 17.97 -4.84 -0.50
N GLY A 153 17.49 -3.59 -0.64
CA GLY A 153 18.29 -2.46 -1.11
C GLY A 153 19.29 -1.86 -0.10
N ALA A 154 19.21 -2.20 1.19
CA ALA A 154 20.07 -1.61 2.23
C ALA A 154 21.43 -2.31 2.38
N SER A 155 21.56 -3.55 1.89
CA SER A 155 22.77 -4.38 2.11
C SER A 155 23.81 -4.29 1.00
N ALA A 156 23.51 -3.64 -0.14
CA ALA A 156 24.42 -3.56 -1.29
C ALA A 156 25.33 -2.31 -1.30
N SER A 157 25.28 -1.45 -0.28
CA SER A 157 26.06 -0.20 -0.21
C SER A 157 27.03 -0.11 0.97
N ALA A 158 27.52 -1.25 1.50
CA ALA A 158 28.73 -1.24 2.32
C ALA A 158 29.96 -1.14 1.40
N PRO A 159 30.88 -0.18 1.61
CA PRO A 159 32.05 -0.03 0.76
C PRO A 159 33.01 -1.21 0.97
N ALA A 160 33.28 -1.95 -0.10
CA ALA A 160 34.44 -2.84 -0.18
C ALA A 160 35.73 -2.00 -0.22
N GLY A 161 36.10 -1.45 0.93
CA GLY A 161 37.38 -0.82 1.19
C GLY A 161 38.18 -1.66 2.18
N ALA A 162 39.34 -2.14 1.73
CA ALA A 162 40.42 -2.80 2.46
C ALA A 162 40.26 -4.31 2.76
N ALA A 163 40.87 -5.14 1.89
CA ALA A 163 42.14 -5.79 2.22
C ALA A 163 42.72 -6.50 0.97
N ALA A 164 43.80 -5.92 0.46
CA ALA A 164 44.73 -6.59 -0.44
C ALA A 164 45.56 -7.62 0.35
N GLY A 165 45.86 -8.76 -0.26
CA GLY A 165 46.99 -9.61 0.15
C GLY A 165 46.65 -11.10 0.23
N GLY A 166 47.15 -11.88 -0.73
CA GLY A 166 47.26 -13.33 -0.58
C GLY A 166 47.10 -14.12 -1.88
N SER A 167 48.15 -14.15 -2.69
CA SER A 167 48.33 -15.18 -3.71
C SER A 167 48.44 -16.56 -3.08
N GLY A 168 47.76 -17.56 -3.64
CA GLY A 168 47.90 -18.96 -3.26
C GLY A 168 47.06 -19.85 -4.16
N ALA A 169 47.66 -20.30 -5.28
CA ALA A 169 47.09 -21.31 -6.16
C ALA A 169 47.09 -22.69 -5.50
N THR A 170 46.02 -23.47 -5.70
CA THR A 170 46.14 -24.89 -6.08
C THR A 170 44.84 -25.43 -6.66
N SER A 171 45.04 -26.42 -7.53
CA SER A 171 44.16 -26.96 -8.55
C SER A 171 43.25 -28.11 -8.08
N LEU A 172 42.35 -28.50 -8.99
CA LEU A 172 41.89 -29.85 -9.32
C LEU A 172 40.55 -30.41 -8.77
N LEU A 173 39.81 -30.90 -9.78
CA LEU A 173 38.96 -32.08 -9.87
C LEU A 173 37.44 -31.90 -10.06
N ALA A 174 37.08 -32.27 -11.29
CA ALA A 174 35.77 -32.46 -11.88
C ALA A 174 34.94 -33.57 -11.23
N ALA A 175 33.61 -33.51 -11.41
CA ALA A 175 32.85 -34.66 -11.91
C ALA A 175 31.48 -34.20 -12.43
N ALA A 176 31.23 -34.55 -13.70
CA ALA A 176 29.98 -34.38 -14.41
C ALA A 176 29.00 -35.49 -14.04
N GLY A 177 27.76 -35.13 -13.70
CA GLY A 177 26.61 -36.03 -13.61
C GLY A 177 25.58 -35.65 -14.67
N LYS A 178 25.40 -36.50 -15.68
CA LYS A 178 24.38 -36.34 -16.74
C LYS A 178 22.98 -36.72 -16.22
N PRO A 179 21.90 -36.06 -16.68
CA PRO A 179 20.53 -36.41 -16.33
C PRO A 179 19.99 -37.57 -17.17
N THR A 180 19.24 -38.47 -16.54
CA THR A 180 18.49 -39.55 -17.18
C THR A 180 17.12 -39.07 -17.69
N PRO A 181 16.61 -39.58 -18.83
CA PRO A 181 15.32 -39.19 -19.39
C PRO A 181 14.16 -39.99 -18.79
N PHE A 182 13.13 -39.29 -18.31
CA PHE A 182 11.86 -39.89 -17.90
C PHE A 182 10.88 -39.87 -19.07
N LYS A 183 10.49 -41.05 -19.56
CA LYS A 183 9.37 -41.26 -20.50
C LYS A 183 8.13 -41.60 -19.69
N GLY A 184 7.07 -40.79 -19.83
CA GLY A 184 5.76 -41.07 -19.28
C GLY A 184 4.67 -40.58 -20.23
N THR A 185 4.18 -41.47 -21.07
CA THR A 185 2.98 -41.33 -21.89
C THR A 185 1.72 -41.49 -21.04
N GLY A 186 0.72 -40.64 -21.23
CA GLY A 186 -0.59 -40.80 -20.60
C GLY A 186 -1.57 -39.70 -20.99
N ALA A 187 -2.42 -40.00 -21.97
CA ALA A 187 -3.54 -39.18 -22.41
C ALA A 187 -4.64 -39.09 -21.35
N SER A 188 -5.38 -37.98 -21.31
CA SER A 188 -6.84 -38.02 -21.24
C SER A 188 -7.42 -36.62 -21.50
N LEU A 189 -8.25 -36.57 -22.54
CA LEU A 189 -9.27 -35.55 -22.75
C LEU A 189 -10.32 -35.63 -21.64
N GLY A 190 -10.81 -34.49 -21.17
CA GLY A 190 -11.86 -34.40 -20.15
C GLY A 190 -12.55 -33.05 -20.22
N ALA A 191 -13.86 -33.10 -20.39
CA ALA A 191 -14.72 -32.05 -20.89
C ALA A 191 -15.07 -30.92 -19.90
N SER A 192 -15.32 -29.74 -20.49
CA SER A 192 -16.41 -28.80 -20.24
C SER A 192 -17.22 -28.93 -18.94
N THR A 193 -17.19 -27.87 -18.13
CA THR A 193 -18.38 -27.33 -17.45
C THR A 193 -18.27 -25.81 -17.34
N HIS A 194 -19.19 -25.10 -17.99
CA HIS A 194 -19.49 -23.70 -17.75
C HIS A 194 -19.99 -23.52 -16.31
N ALA A 195 -19.26 -22.76 -15.50
CA ALA A 195 -19.74 -22.25 -14.21
C ALA A 195 -20.00 -20.75 -14.34
N SER A 196 -21.27 -20.41 -14.46
CA SER A 196 -21.80 -19.05 -14.45
C SER A 196 -21.51 -18.39 -13.10
N PHE A 197 -20.58 -17.43 -13.06
CA PHE A 197 -20.34 -16.62 -11.88
C PHE A 197 -21.41 -15.52 -11.78
N SER A 198 -22.35 -15.72 -10.86
CA SER A 198 -23.32 -14.72 -10.44
C SER A 198 -22.63 -13.52 -9.81
N ARG A 199 -23.03 -12.31 -10.23
CA ARG A 199 -22.61 -11.03 -9.64
C ARG A 199 -23.11 -10.94 -8.21
N THR A 200 -22.21 -11.00 -7.23
CA THR A 200 -22.52 -10.56 -5.87
C THR A 200 -22.36 -9.04 -5.80
N THR A 201 -23.48 -8.39 -5.54
CA THR A 201 -23.61 -6.98 -5.20
C THR A 201 -22.75 -6.64 -3.98
N SER A 202 -22.13 -5.46 -4.05
CA SER A 202 -21.44 -4.74 -2.97
C SER A 202 -22.07 -4.99 -1.59
N PRO A 203 -21.31 -5.41 -0.56
CA PRO A 203 -21.87 -5.47 0.77
C PRO A 203 -22.05 -4.06 1.31
N ALA A 204 -23.26 -3.83 1.80
CA ALA A 204 -23.63 -2.75 2.67
C ALA A 204 -22.64 -2.63 3.85
N ALA A 205 -22.49 -1.40 4.33
CA ALA A 205 -21.71 -1.02 5.50
C ALA A 205 -21.90 -2.01 6.67
N GLN A 206 -20.92 -2.91 6.85
CA GLN A 206 -20.79 -3.65 8.10
C GLN A 206 -20.24 -2.69 9.15
N ARG A 207 -21.11 -2.37 10.10
CA ARG A 207 -20.86 -1.45 11.20
C ARG A 207 -19.90 -2.14 12.17
N LEU A 208 -18.60 -1.86 12.04
CA LEU A 208 -17.63 -2.21 13.07
C LEU A 208 -18.04 -1.53 14.38
N LEU A 209 -18.43 -2.34 15.36
CA LEU A 209 -18.63 -1.93 16.75
C LEU A 209 -17.25 -1.59 17.34
N VAL A 210 -16.82 -0.34 17.13
CA VAL A 210 -15.75 0.25 17.93
C VAL A 210 -16.36 0.57 19.31
N PRO A 211 -15.74 0.16 20.44
CA PRO A 211 -16.25 0.50 21.76
C PRO A 211 -16.34 2.02 21.91
N ARG A 212 -17.56 2.52 22.18
CA ARG A 212 -17.81 3.92 22.55
C ARG A 212 -17.13 4.19 23.89
N VAL A 213 -16.03 4.92 23.87
CA VAL A 213 -15.49 5.57 25.08
C VAL A 213 -16.54 6.58 25.54
N GLY A 214 -17.10 6.37 26.73
CA GLY A 214 -18.10 7.24 27.33
C GLY A 214 -17.51 8.60 27.64
N ILE A 215 -17.98 9.64 26.96
CA ILE A 215 -17.78 11.03 27.35
C ILE A 215 -18.95 11.40 28.25
N THR A 216 -18.68 11.46 29.54
CA THR A 216 -19.61 11.96 30.55
C THR A 216 -19.59 13.50 30.58
N SER A 217 -20.80 14.04 30.72
CA SER A 217 -21.16 15.32 31.34
C SER A 217 -20.71 16.65 30.72
N SER A 218 -21.73 17.37 30.26
CA SER A 218 -21.83 18.82 30.02
C SER A 218 -21.34 19.69 31.20
N PRO A 219 -20.94 20.93 30.90
CA PRO A 219 -21.21 22.05 31.80
C PRO A 219 -22.12 23.11 31.14
N THR A 220 -23.22 23.33 31.84
CA THR A 220 -23.97 24.56 32.09
C THR A 220 -23.47 25.86 31.43
N ARG A 221 -24.41 26.50 30.72
CA ARG A 221 -24.36 27.86 30.17
C ARG A 221 -24.74 28.87 31.26
N PRO A 222 -23.96 29.94 31.52
CA PRO A 222 -24.48 31.11 32.21
C PRO A 222 -24.99 32.16 31.21
N SER A 223 -26.22 32.59 31.45
CA SER A 223 -26.83 33.81 30.94
C SER A 223 -26.37 35.01 31.78
N ASN A 224 -26.00 36.11 31.12
CA ASN A 224 -26.08 37.51 31.59
C ASN A 224 -25.65 38.39 30.41
N GLU A 225 -26.50 39.21 29.83
CA GLU A 225 -27.08 40.48 30.28
C GLU A 225 -26.44 41.64 29.51
N ARG A 226 -27.30 42.61 29.19
CA ARG A 226 -27.11 43.76 28.30
C ARG A 226 -25.92 44.63 28.69
N LEU A 227 -25.37 45.36 27.71
CA LEU A 227 -25.25 46.83 27.72
C LEU A 227 -24.72 47.34 26.36
N THR A 228 -25.51 48.20 25.71
CA THR A 228 -25.13 49.18 24.67
C THR A 228 -24.24 50.28 25.30
N PRO A 229 -23.38 51.06 24.58
CA PRO A 229 -23.83 52.05 23.57
C PRO A 229 -22.89 52.40 22.39
N SER A 230 -23.52 52.88 21.32
CA SER A 230 -23.14 54.01 20.45
C SER A 230 -21.68 54.50 20.47
N TYR A 231 -21.03 54.50 19.30
CA TYR A 231 -20.24 55.66 18.86
C TYR A 231 -20.30 55.84 17.34
N ALA A 232 -20.72 57.03 16.92
CA ALA A 232 -20.62 57.57 15.58
C ALA A 232 -19.31 58.36 15.43
N ARG A 233 -18.68 58.28 14.25
CA ARG A 233 -18.08 59.39 13.45
C ARG A 233 -17.27 58.76 12.30
N GLN A 234 -17.58 59.03 11.03
CA GLN A 234 -17.27 60.23 10.23
C GLN A 234 -15.76 60.45 10.01
N THR A 235 -15.32 60.21 8.77
CA THR A 235 -14.40 60.97 7.88
C THR A 235 -13.98 59.98 6.77
N GLY A 236 -13.77 60.33 5.51
CA GLY A 236 -13.59 61.60 4.83
C GLY A 236 -12.66 61.34 3.65
N ALA A 237 -13.07 61.82 2.47
CA ALA A 237 -12.33 62.17 1.25
C ALA A 237 -10.91 61.60 0.99
N GLY A 238 -10.72 61.13 -0.24
CA GLY A 238 -9.43 60.68 -0.77
C GLY A 238 -8.46 61.79 -1.17
N VAL A 239 -7.46 61.42 -1.98
CA VAL A 239 -6.72 62.26 -2.95
C VAL A 239 -5.80 61.33 -3.76
N ARG A 240 -5.67 61.68 -5.06
CA ARG A 240 -4.82 61.12 -6.12
C ARG A 240 -3.32 61.31 -5.87
N TYR A 241 -2.49 60.65 -6.70
CA TYR A 241 -1.22 61.08 -7.33
C TYR A 241 -0.49 59.77 -7.74
N GLN A 242 0.06 59.54 -8.93
CA GLN A 242 0.32 60.27 -10.18
C GLN A 242 0.14 59.29 -11.34
#